data_AF-A0A2N8C2K3-F1
#
_entry.id   AF-A0A2N8C2K3-F1
#
_cell.length_a   1.000
_cell.length_b   1.000
_cell.length_c   1.000
_cell.angle_alpha   90.00
_cell.angle_beta   90.00
_cell.angle_gamma   90.00
#
_symmetry.space_group_name_H-M   'P 1'
#
loop_
_entity.id
_entity.type
_entity.pdbx_description
1 polymer ?
#
loop_
_entity_poly.entity_id
_entity_poly.type
_entity_poly.pdbx_seq_one_letter_code
_entity_poly.pdbx_strand_id
1 'polypeptide(L)' 'MAKFMWIVTVFMSLIGAVVGFGGMILAKSAPQEAAAAAMGLTCAVIPYCIARAFTELRSL' A
#
# COMPACT_ATOMS: atom_id res chain seq x y z
N MET A 1 -0.67 14.17 13.70
CA MET A 1 0.33 13.30 13.05
C MET A 1 -0.17 11.88 12.89
N ALA A 2 -0.19 11.03 13.93
CA ALA A 2 -0.57 9.62 13.79
C ALA A 2 -1.93 9.39 13.09
N LYS A 3 -3.00 10.05 13.55
CA LYS A 3 -4.35 9.95 12.90
C LYS A 3 -4.35 10.34 11.42
N PHE A 4 -3.58 11.36 11.03
CA PHE A 4 -3.45 11.79 9.64
C PHE A 4 -2.74 10.73 8.80
N MET A 5 -1.69 10.11 9.33
CA MET A 5 -0.97 9.05 8.61
C MET A 5 -1.82 7.80 8.41
N TRP A 6 -2.66 7.43 9.37
CA TRP A 6 -3.64 6.36 9.18
C TRP A 6 -4.63 6.65 8.05
N ILE A 7 -5.08 7.90 7.90
CA ILE A 7 -5.93 8.30 6.77
C ILE A 7 -5.18 8.11 5.44
N VAL A 8 -3.91 8.54 5.38
CA VAL A 8 -3.05 8.32 4.20
C VAL A 8 -2.88 6.83 3.90
N THR A 9 -2.69 5.98 4.92
CA THR A 9 -2.62 4.51 4.76
C THR A 9 -3.88 3.95 4.13
N VAL A 10 -5.07 4.41 4.54
CA VAL A 10 -6.35 3.96 3.96
C VAL A 10 -6.41 4.32 2.47
N PHE A 11 -6.14 5.58 2.12
CA PHE A 11 -6.17 6.01 0.70
C PHE A 11 -5.13 5.28 -0.15
N MET A 12 -3.92 5.12 0.34
CA MET A 12 -2.87 4.41 -0.39
C MET A 12 -3.14 2.91 -0.51
N SER A 13 -3.85 2.30 0.45
CA SER A 13 -4.33 0.92 0.34
C SER A 13 -5.37 0.77 -0.77
N LEU A 14 -6.29 1.74 -0.92
CA LEU A 14 -7.26 1.75 -2.01
C LEU A 14 -6.55 1.92 -3.38
N ILE A 15 -5.57 2.81 -3.47
CA ILE A 15 -4.74 2.96 -4.68
C ILE A 15 -3.97 1.66 -4.96
N GLY A 16 -3.39 1.05 -3.93
CA GLY A 16 -2.70 -0.23 -4.03
C GLY A 16 -3.60 -1.34 -4.56
N ALA A 17 -4.88 -1.38 -4.15
CA ALA A 17 -5.86 -2.31 -4.70
C ALA A 17 -6.10 -2.06 -6.20
N VAL A 18 -6.28 -0.80 -6.63
CA VAL A 18 -6.45 -0.45 -8.04
C VAL A 18 -5.21 -0.79 -8.87
N VAL A 19 -4.01 -0.48 -8.37
CA VAL A 19 -2.74 -0.75 -9.06
C VAL A 19 -2.47 -2.25 -9.13
N GLY A 20 -2.67 -2.98 -8.03
CA GLY A 20 -2.46 -4.43 -7.98
C GLY A 20 -3.44 -5.18 -8.87
N PHE A 21 -4.74 -5.01 -8.64
CA PHE A 21 -5.75 -5.71 -9.44
C PHE A 21 -5.81 -5.22 -10.88
N GLY A 22 -5.76 -3.91 -11.12
CA GLY A 22 -5.75 -3.35 -12.47
C GLY A 22 -4.51 -3.77 -13.25
N GLY A 23 -3.34 -3.78 -12.61
CA GLY A 23 -2.09 -4.24 -13.23
C GLY A 23 -2.10 -5.74 -13.54
N MET A 24 -2.71 -6.57 -12.68
CA MET A 24 -2.88 -8.00 -12.96
C MET A 24 -3.85 -8.26 -14.11
N ILE A 25 -5.00 -7.56 -14.16
CA ILE A 25 -5.98 -7.72 -15.26
C ILE A 25 -5.40 -7.34 -16.63
N LEU A 26 -4.51 -6.35 -16.67
CA LEU A 26 -3.88 -5.86 -17.90
C LEU A 26 -2.57 -6.58 -18.25
N ALA A 27 -2.07 -7.46 -17.38
CA ALA A 27 -0.83 -8.17 -17.58
C ALA A 27 -0.91 -9.15 -18.75
N LYS A 28 0.19 -9.29 -19.50
CA LYS A 28 0.30 -10.20 -20.64
C LYS A 28 1.14 -11.45 -20.34
N SER A 29 1.69 -11.55 -19.14
CA SER A 29 2.55 -12.64 -18.72
C SER A 29 2.57 -12.78 -17.19
N ALA A 30 2.84 -14.00 -16.71
CA ALA A 30 2.93 -14.29 -15.28
C ALA A 30 3.93 -13.38 -14.52
N PRO A 31 5.11 -13.02 -15.07
CA PRO A 31 5.99 -12.04 -14.44
C PRO A 31 5.37 -10.65 -14.25
N GLN A 32 4.52 -10.19 -15.19
CA GLN A 32 3.85 -8.90 -15.08
C GLN A 32 2.75 -8.91 -14.01
N GLU A 33 2.01 -10.01 -13.89
CA GLU A 33 1.04 -10.19 -12.80
C GLU A 33 1.73 -10.13 -11.43
N ALA A 34 2.86 -10.83 -11.27
CA ALA A 34 3.63 -10.82 -10.04
C ALA A 34 4.18 -9.41 -9.71
N ALA A 35 4.67 -8.69 -10.73
CA ALA A 35 5.14 -7.31 -10.56
C ALA A 35 4.00 -6.36 -10.17
N ALA A 36 2.83 -6.47 -10.82
CA ALA A 36 1.65 -5.68 -10.48
C ALA A 36 1.19 -5.92 -9.04
N ALA A 37 1.11 -7.20 -8.63
CA ALA A 37 0.79 -7.56 -7.25
C ALA A 37 1.78 -6.95 -6.25
N ALA A 38 3.09 -7.02 -6.53
CA ALA A 38 4.13 -6.42 -5.68
C ALA A 38 4.01 -4.90 -5.60
N MET A 39 3.73 -4.22 -6.72
CA MET A 39 3.51 -2.77 -6.74
C MET A 39 2.29 -2.39 -5.89
N GLY A 40 1.16 -3.09 -6.05
CA GLY A 40 -0.05 -2.85 -5.26
C GLY A 40 0.17 -3.06 -3.76
N LEU A 41 0.89 -4.13 -3.38
CA LEU A 41 1.24 -4.40 -2.00
C LEU A 41 2.12 -3.28 -1.41
N THR A 42 3.12 -2.83 -2.16
CA THR A 42 4.05 -1.78 -1.73
C THR A 42 3.34 -0.47 -1.42
N CYS A 43 2.33 -0.10 -2.23
CA CYS A 43 1.48 1.07 -1.98
C CYS A 43 0.74 1.01 -0.63
N ALA A 44 0.33 -0.18 -0.17
CA ALA A 44 -0.34 -0.34 1.12
C ALA A 44 0.66 -0.41 2.29
N VAL A 45 1.74 -1.18 2.14
CA VAL A 45 2.64 -1.56 3.24
C VAL A 45 3.51 -0.40 3.71
N ILE A 46 4.11 0.38 2.81
CA ILE A 46 4.98 1.50 3.17
C ILE A 46 4.28 2.51 4.09
N PRO A 47 3.12 3.10 3.68
CA PRO A 47 2.44 4.08 4.53
C PRO A 47 1.91 3.46 5.82
N TYR A 48 1.52 2.17 5.84
CA TYR A 48 1.15 1.47 7.07
C TYR A 48 2.32 1.42 8.07
N CYS A 49 3.50 1.00 7.61
CA CYS A 49 4.68 0.92 8.47
C CYS A 49 5.05 2.28 9.08
N ILE A 50 4.95 3.35 8.28
CA ILE A 50 5.20 4.71 8.77
C ILE A 50 4.13 5.15 9.77
N ALA A 51 2.84 4.94 9.47
CA ALA A 51 1.74 5.27 10.39
C ALA A 51 1.87 4.51 11.72
N ARG A 52 2.30 3.24 11.68
CA ARG A 52 2.57 2.45 12.87
C ARG A 52 3.74 3.03 13.67
N ALA A 53 4.87 3.34 13.03
CA ALA A 53 6.03 3.92 13.71
C ALA A 53 5.68 5.22 14.45
N PHE A 54 4.92 6.13 13.83
CA PHE A 54 4.46 7.35 14.49
C PHE A 54 3.42 7.12 15.60
N THR A 55 2.69 6.01 15.53
CA THR A 55 1.76 5.63 16.60
C THR A 55 2.55 5.14 17.81
N GLU A 56 3.56 4.29 17.60
CA GLU A 56 4.44 3.78 18.67
C GLU A 56 5.26 4.90 19.33
N LEU A 57 5.81 5.84 18.55
CA LEU A 57 6.54 7.00 19.07
C LEU A 57 5.70 7.91 19.97
N ARG A 58 4.37 7.90 19.81
CA ARG A 58 3.46 8.67 20.66
C ARG A 58 3.10 7.94 21.96
N SER A 59 3.18 6.61 21.96
CA SER A 59 2.87 5.78 23.14
C SER A 59 4.06 5.59 24.09
N LEU A 60 5.27 5.99 23.68
CA LEU A 60 6.45 6.16 24.52
C LEU A 60 6.45 7.52 25.21
#